data_AF-A0A2E8WQD3-F1
#
_entry.id   AF-A0A2E8WQD3-F1
#
_cell.length_a   1.000
_cell.length_b   1.000
_cell.length_c   1.000
_cell.angle_alpha   90.00
_cell.angle_beta   90.00
_cell.angle_gamma   90.00
#
_symmetry.space_group_name_H-M   'P 1'
#
loop_
_entity.id
_entity.type
_entity.pdbx_description
1 polymer ?
#
loop_
_entity_poly.entity_id
_entity_poly.type
_entity_poly.pdbx_seq_one_letter_code
_entity_poly.pdbx_strand_id
1 'polypeptide(L)'
;MGGLKRFITRFVLALLFIAAFILATENSDSVSLKLLHLETEAWPVSWWIALSFFLGVLVGQLISNLNRSLTRKSGDTKALS
;
A
#
# COMPACT_ATOMS: atom_id res chain seq x y z
N MET A 1 -20.93 5.37 12.43
CA MET A 1 -20.86 4.55 11.18
C MET A 1 -19.48 4.50 10.51
N GLY A 2 -18.54 5.42 10.75
CA GLY A 2 -17.23 5.42 10.06
C GLY A 2 -16.24 4.30 10.44
N GLY A 3 -16.28 3.83 11.70
CA GLY A 3 -15.35 2.80 12.20
C GLY A 3 -15.57 1.43 11.56
N LEU A 4 -16.83 1.00 11.46
CA LEU A 4 -17.19 -0.30 10.88
C LEU A 4 -16.85 -0.37 9.38
N LYS A 5 -17.17 0.69 8.62
CA LYS A 5 -16.79 0.75 7.19
C LYS A 5 -15.27 0.65 7.01
N ARG A 6 -14.50 1.36 7.85
CA ARG A 6 -13.03 1.33 7.80
C ARG A 6 -12.45 -0.04 8.18
N PHE A 7 -13.07 -0.73 9.13
CA PHE A 7 -12.70 -2.09 9.51
C PHE A 7 -12.97 -3.09 8.38
N ILE A 8 -14.17 -3.04 7.79
CA ILE A 8 -14.55 -3.89 6.66
C ILE A 8 -13.61 -3.67 5.47
N THR A 9 -13.31 -2.41 5.12
CA THR A 9 -12.37 -2.12 4.02
C THR A 9 -10.98 -2.71 4.27
N ARG A 10 -10.44 -2.56 5.48
CA ARG A 10 -9.14 -3.15 5.83
C ARG A 10 -9.16 -4.67 5.78
N PHE A 11 -10.25 -5.28 6.26
CA PHE A 11 -10.41 -6.73 6.27
C PHE A 11 -10.50 -7.30 4.85
N VAL A 12 -11.26 -6.65 3.96
CA VAL A 12 -11.35 -7.03 2.55
C VAL A 12 -10.00 -6.89 1.85
N LEU A 13 -9.26 -5.81 2.09
CA LEU A 13 -7.91 -5.65 1.54
C LEU A 13 -6.94 -6.74 2.03
N ALA A 14 -7.02 -7.12 3.31
CA ALA A 14 -6.19 -8.19 3.86
C ALA A 14 -6.52 -9.54 3.20
N LEU A 15 -7.80 -9.85 2.99
CA LEU A 15 -8.21 -11.07 2.30
C LEU A 15 -7.74 -11.11 0.84
N LEU A 16 -7.87 -9.99 0.12
CA LEU A 16 -7.36 -9.88 -1.25
C LEU A 16 -5.84 -10.04 -1.31
N PHE A 17 -5.12 -9.50 -0.33
CA PHE A 17 -3.67 -9.68 -0.22
C PHE A 17 -3.30 -11.14 0.00
N ILE A 18 -3.97 -11.84 0.93
CA ILE A 18 -3.71 -13.26 1.20
C ILE A 18 -3.99 -14.10 -0.04
N ALA A 19 -5.10 -13.84 -0.74
CA ALA A 19 -5.43 -14.57 -1.97
C ALA A 19 -4.38 -14.34 -3.07
N ALA A 20 -3.96 -13.09 -3.28
CA ALA A 20 -2.90 -12.76 -4.24
C ALA A 20 -1.56 -13.39 -3.85
N PHE A 21 -1.24 -13.44 -2.56
CA PHE A 21 -0.04 -14.07 -2.03
C PHE A 21 -0.04 -15.58 -2.29
N ILE A 22 -1.16 -16.27 -2.04
CA ILE A 22 -1.30 -17.72 -2.29
C ILE A 22 -1.15 -18.03 -3.79
N LEU A 23 -1.82 -17.27 -4.65
CA LEU A 23 -1.70 -17.42 -6.10
C LEU A 23 -0.26 -17.19 -6.59
N ALA A 24 0.46 -16.25 -5.96
CA ALA A 24 1.85 -15.98 -6.27
C ALA A 24 2.80 -17.07 -5.75
N THR A 25 2.49 -17.72 -4.62
CA THR A 25 3.32 -18.84 -4.11
C THR A 25 3.24 -20.08 -4.99
N GLU A 26 2.11 -20.34 -5.67
CA GLU A 26 2.03 -21.46 -6.62
C GLU A 26 2.70 -21.14 -7.97
N ASN A 27 2.87 -19.86 -8.30
CA ASN A 27 3.57 -19.39 -9.51
C ASN A 27 4.95 -18.80 -9.14
N SER A 28 5.79 -19.63 -8.54
CA SER A 28 7.11 -19.27 -7.98
C SER A 28 8.22 -19.12 -9.01
N ASP A 29 7.93 -18.61 -10.21
CA ASP A 29 8.99 -18.29 -11.16
C ASP A 29 9.86 -17.17 -10.60
N SER A 30 11.17 -17.35 -10.72
CA SER A 30 12.13 -16.35 -10.29
C SER A 30 12.22 -15.28 -11.37
N VAL A 31 11.88 -14.04 -11.00
CA VAL A 31 11.95 -12.89 -11.91
C VAL A 31 12.93 -11.85 -11.39
N SER A 32 13.69 -11.28 -12.31
CA SER A 32 14.50 -10.09 -12.05
C SER A 32 13.68 -8.86 -12.43
N LEU A 33 13.66 -7.86 -11.55
CA LEU A 33 13.20 -6.53 -11.92
C LEU A 33 14.33 -5.77 -12.61
N LYS A 34 14.00 -5.19 -13.76
CA LYS A 34 14.86 -4.28 -14.51
C LYS A 34 14.30 -2.88 -14.44
N LEU A 35 15.03 -1.97 -13.79
CA LEU A 35 14.65 -0.57 -13.67
C LEU A 35 15.74 0.30 -14.29
N LEU A 36 15.43 0.89 -15.45
CA LEU A 36 16.39 1.66 -16.26
C LEU A 36 17.65 0.83 -16.59
N HIS A 37 18.70 0.93 -15.77
CA HIS A 37 19.97 0.22 -15.92
C HIS A 37 20.33 -0.64 -14.70
N LEU A 38 19.47 -0.64 -13.67
CA LEU A 38 19.60 -1.57 -12.55
C LEU A 38 18.84 -2.85 -12.87
N GLU A 39 19.55 -3.96 -12.88
CA GLU A 39 18.95 -5.28 -12.79
C GLU A 39 19.13 -5.78 -11.36
N THR A 40 18.05 -6.32 -10.82
CA THR A 40 18.06 -6.96 -9.49
C THR A 40 18.39 -8.43 -9.63
N GLU A 41 18.90 -9.04 -8.56
CA GLU A 41 19.01 -10.50 -8.51
C GLU A 41 17.63 -11.14 -8.73
N ALA A 42 17.59 -12.40 -9.18
CA ALA A 42 16.32 -13.08 -9.44
C ALA A 42 15.68 -13.51 -8.11
N TRP A 43 14.49 -12.99 -7.81
CA TRP A 43 13.72 -13.35 -6.61
C TRP A 43 12.34 -13.85 -7.03
N PRO A 44 11.67 -14.65 -6.19
CA PRO A 44 10.32 -15.13 -6.49
C PRO A 44 9.36 -13.95 -6.72
N VAL A 45 8.52 -14.04 -7.75
CA VAL A 45 7.49 -13.02 -8.07
C VAL A 45 6.67 -12.62 -6.83
N SER A 46 6.37 -13.59 -5.96
CA SER A 46 5.63 -13.40 -4.72
C SER A 46 6.24 -12.34 -3.79
N TRP A 47 7.57 -12.25 -3.70
CA TRP A 47 8.26 -11.25 -2.89
C TRP A 47 8.08 -9.84 -3.45
N TRP A 48 8.17 -9.69 -4.77
CA TRP A 48 7.95 -8.41 -5.43
C TRP A 48 6.50 -7.93 -5.30
N ILE A 49 5.54 -8.84 -5.43
CA ILE A 49 4.11 -8.55 -5.21
C ILE A 49 3.87 -8.13 -3.75
N ALA A 50 4.41 -8.88 -2.80
CA ALA A 50 4.26 -8.59 -1.36
C ALA A 50 4.85 -7.22 -1.00
N LEU A 51 6.06 -6.92 -1.47
CA LEU A 51 6.72 -5.64 -1.25
C LEU A 51 5.92 -4.48 -1.87
N SER A 52 5.44 -4.66 -3.10
CA SER A 52 4.65 -3.64 -3.81
C SER A 52 3.35 -3.30 -3.07
N PHE A 53 2.66 -4.33 -2.57
CA PHE A 53 1.46 -4.13 -1.76
C PHE A 53 1.77 -3.37 -0.48
N PHE A 54 2.80 -3.80 0.26
CA PHE A 54 3.19 -3.16 1.51
C PHE A 54 3.55 -1.69 1.29
N LEU A 55 4.36 -1.39 0.28
CA LEU A 55 4.72 -0.02 -0.11
C LEU A 55 3.48 0.80 -0.49
N GLY A 56 2.57 0.24 -1.29
CA GLY A 56 1.32 0.91 -1.67
C GLY A 56 0.45 1.28 -0.47
N VAL A 57 0.32 0.37 0.51
CA VAL A 57 -0.40 0.65 1.77
C VAL A 57 0.28 1.77 2.55
N LEU A 58 1.61 1.73 2.65
CA LEU A 58 2.39 2.69 3.43
C LEU A 58 2.32 4.09 2.81
N VAL A 59 2.47 4.20 1.48
CA VAL A 59 2.29 5.44 0.73
C VAL A 59 0.87 5.98 0.88
N GLY A 60 -0.15 5.12 0.75
CA GLY A 60 -1.55 5.52 0.93
C GLY A 60 -1.84 6.06 2.32
N GLN A 61 -1.27 5.46 3.37
CA GLN A 61 -1.37 5.99 4.73
C GLN A 61 -0.67 7.33 4.89
N LEU A 62 0.53 7.48 4.31
CA LEU A 62 1.30 8.73 4.34
C LEU A 62 0.50 9.88 3.71
N ILE A 63 -0.05 9.66 2.51
CA ILE A 63 -0.88 10.64 1.81
C ILE A 63 -2.12 10.99 2.64
N SER A 64 -2.79 9.99 3.21
CA SER A 64 -3.97 10.22 4.06
C SER A 64 -3.65 11.08 5.28
N ASN A 65 -2.51 10.83 5.93
CA ASN A 65 -2.06 11.59 7.09
C ASN A 65 -1.66 13.02 6.72
N LEU A 66 -0.92 13.19 5.61
CA LEU A 66 -0.56 14.51 5.09
C LEU A 66 -1.79 15.35 4.78
N ASN A 67 -2.78 14.77 4.11
CA ASN A 67 -4.01 15.48 3.77
C ASN A 67 -4.79 15.94 5.01
N ARG A 68 -4.85 15.11 6.06
CA ARG A 68 -5.43 15.50 7.37
C ARG A 68 -4.65 16.62 8.04
N SER A 69 -3.32 16.61 7.97
CA SER A 69 -2.50 17.66 8.56
C SER A 69 -2.67 19.00 7.84
N LEU A 70 -2.75 18.97 6.51
CA LEU A 70 -2.94 20.17 5.69
C LEU A 70 -4.33 20.78 5.89
N THR A 71 -5.38 19.95 5.91
CA THR A 71 -6.76 20.42 6.18
C THR A 71 -6.91 20.99 7.58
N ARG A 72 -6.23 20.43 8.60
CA ARG A 72 -6.22 21.00 9.96
C ARG A 72 -5.56 22.38 10.00
N LYS A 73 -4.41 22.55 9.36
CA LYS A 73 -3.69 23.83 9.31
C LYS A 73 -4.49 24.95 8.63
N SER A 74 -5.27 24.60 7.59
CA SER A 74 -6.13 25.56 6.88
C SER A 74 -7.32 26.06 7.72
N GLY A 75 -7.82 25.23 8.65
CA GLY A 75 -8.88 25.62 9.58
C GLY A 75 -8.44 26.67 10.60
N ASP A 76 -7.25 26.50 11.18
CA ASP A 76 -6.70 27.44 12.18
C ASP A 76 -6.42 28.82 11.57
N THR A 77 -5.99 28.89 10.31
CA THR A 77 -5.77 30.17 9.61
C THR A 77 -7.06 30.95 9.30
N LYS A 78 -8.22 30.29 9.20
CA LYS A 78 -9.50 30.95 8.94
C LYS A 78 -10.21 31.40 10.22
N ALA A 79 -9.84 30.86 11.38
CA ALA A 79 -10.42 31.24 12.67
C ALA A 79 -9.79 32.52 13.25
N LEU A 80 -8.69 33.00 12.66
CA LEU A 80 -7.92 34.16 13.10
C LEU A 80 -8.07 35.38 12.17
N SER A 81 -8.87 35.29 11.10
CA SER A 81 -9.20 36.37 10.15
C SER A 81 -10.63 36.84 10.33
#